data_AF-A0A0M4QWI9-F1
#
_entry.id   AF-A0A0M4QWI9-F1
#
_cell.length_a   1.000
_cell.length_b   1.000
_cell.length_c   1.000
_cell.angle_alpha   90.00
_cell.angle_beta   90.00
_cell.angle_gamma   90.00
#
_symmetry.space_group_name_H-M   'P 1'
#
loop_
_entity.id
_entity.type
_entity.pdbx_description
1 polymer ?
#
loop_
_entity_poly.entity_id
_entity_poly.type
_entity_poly.pdbx_seq_one_letter_code
_entity_poly.pdbx_strand_id
1 'polypeptide(L)'
;MPHCSGKSCWHWKAPQILRNDAIGQGVEFGNKGAAALFWQAGTVGSISADRAACVMFNGNPGQGTLAVSEPTQGAESVSVTLAGTKYRRITSGSGATLTLDAQGNTVVTIRTAGLLGSTVEIGLHR
;
A
#
# COMPACT_ATOMS: atom_id res chain seq x y z
N MET A 1 25.18 1.49 -22.83
CA MET A 1 24.00 1.93 -23.60
C MET A 1 23.41 0.71 -24.29
N PRO A 2 22.16 0.29 -24.05
CA PRO A 2 21.58 -0.79 -24.82
C PRO A 2 20.96 -0.24 -26.12
N HIS A 3 21.25 -0.93 -27.22
CA HIS A 3 20.79 -0.65 -28.57
C HIS A 3 19.55 -1.53 -28.85
N CYS A 4 18.36 -0.96 -29.01
CA CYS A 4 17.16 -1.71 -29.42
C CYS A 4 17.04 -1.65 -30.95
N SER A 5 17.11 -2.80 -31.63
CA SER A 5 16.76 -2.98 -33.05
C SER A 5 15.45 -3.76 -33.14
N GLY A 6 14.41 -3.15 -33.70
CA GLY A 6 13.23 -3.82 -34.23
C GLY A 6 12.19 -4.33 -33.21
N LYS A 7 11.00 -3.73 -33.24
CA LYS A 7 9.74 -4.09 -32.55
C LYS A 7 9.66 -3.65 -31.06
N SER A 8 9.01 -2.50 -30.85
CA SER A 8 8.40 -2.05 -29.59
C SER A 8 9.17 -2.42 -28.31
N CYS A 9 10.28 -1.72 -28.03
CA CYS A 9 10.86 -1.69 -26.69
C CYS A 9 9.84 -1.00 -25.77
N TRP A 10 8.93 -1.80 -25.17
CA TRP A 10 8.05 -1.37 -24.10
C TRP A 10 8.92 -0.66 -23.05
N HIS A 11 8.77 0.66 -22.89
CA HIS A 11 9.46 1.42 -21.85
C HIS A 11 8.84 1.07 -20.49
N TRP A 12 9.18 -0.11 -19.98
CA TRP A 12 8.88 -0.46 -18.60
C TRP A 12 9.85 0.34 -17.75
N LYS A 13 9.33 1.32 -17.00
CA LYS A 13 10.12 1.96 -15.96
C LYS A 13 10.53 0.89 -14.97
N ALA A 14 11.84 0.74 -14.76
CA ALA A 14 12.34 -0.13 -13.71
C ALA A 14 11.73 0.29 -12.36
N PRO A 15 11.42 -0.66 -11.46
CA PRO A 15 10.95 -0.33 -10.12
C PRO A 15 11.94 0.62 -9.43
N GLN A 16 11.43 1.62 -8.72
CA GLN A 16 12.27 2.56 -7.97
C GLN A 16 12.21 2.24 -6.49
N ILE A 17 13.36 2.30 -5.82
CA ILE A 17 13.44 2.11 -4.37
C ILE A 17 12.89 3.38 -3.70
N LEU A 18 11.84 3.22 -2.90
CA LEU A 18 11.24 4.31 -2.12
C LEU A 18 11.93 4.47 -0.76
N ARG A 19 12.30 3.34 -0.15
CA ARG A 19 12.98 3.27 1.14
C ARG A 19 13.67 1.93 1.29
N ASN A 20 14.79 1.90 2.00
CA ASN A 20 15.46 0.67 2.40
C ASN A 20 16.28 0.90 3.69
N ASP A 21 15.61 0.86 4.84
CA ASP A 21 16.25 1.06 6.14
C ASP A 21 15.53 0.30 7.27
N ALA A 22 15.88 0.63 8.52
CA ALA A 22 15.34 0.01 9.73
C ALA A 22 13.86 0.33 10.03
N ILE A 23 13.25 1.30 9.34
CA ILE A 23 11.80 1.56 9.47
C ILE A 23 11.02 0.69 8.49
N GLY A 24 11.51 0.57 7.26
CA GLY A 24 10.84 -0.23 6.24
C GLY A 24 11.60 -0.28 4.93
N GLN A 25 11.11 -1.15 4.05
CA GLN A 25 11.60 -1.31 2.70
C GLN A 25 10.44 -1.22 1.73
N GLY A 26 10.64 -0.59 0.58
CA GLY A 26 9.62 -0.65 -0.45
C GLY A 26 10.01 0.00 -1.74
N VAL A 27 9.16 -0.27 -2.73
CA VAL A 27 9.41 0.07 -4.13
C VAL A 27 8.12 0.57 -4.77
N GLU A 28 8.27 1.42 -5.78
CA GLU A 28 7.19 1.76 -6.70
C GLU A 28 7.34 1.01 -8.02
N PHE A 29 6.21 0.59 -8.60
CA PHE A 29 6.11 -0.07 -9.88
C PHE A 29 5.32 0.83 -10.84
N GLY A 30 6.03 1.47 -11.78
CA GLY A 30 5.41 2.41 -12.72
C GLY A 30 4.77 3.61 -11.99
N ASN A 31 3.62 4.06 -12.46
CA ASN A 31 2.97 5.28 -11.94
C ASN A 31 1.77 5.02 -11.00
N LYS A 32 1.50 3.76 -10.63
CA LYS A 32 0.22 3.38 -9.97
C LYS A 32 0.38 2.37 -8.83
N GLY A 33 1.47 1.62 -8.78
CA GLY A 33 1.68 0.57 -7.79
C GLY A 33 2.83 0.89 -6.85
N ALA A 34 2.67 0.57 -5.57
CA ALA A 34 3.76 0.56 -4.60
C ALA A 34 3.59 -0.62 -3.63
N ALA A 35 4.71 -1.19 -3.19
CA ALA A 35 4.74 -2.21 -2.15
C ALA A 35 5.71 -1.78 -1.05
N ALA A 36 5.34 -2.03 0.19
CA ALA A 36 6.10 -1.66 1.37
C ALA A 36 6.03 -2.74 2.45
N LEU A 37 7.17 -3.02 3.05
CA LEU A 37 7.33 -3.77 4.29
C LEU A 37 7.67 -2.77 5.39
N PHE A 38 6.94 -2.81 6.49
CA PHE A 38 7.16 -1.98 7.67
C PHE A 38 7.65 -2.86 8.81
N TRP A 39 8.84 -2.55 9.34
CA TRP A 39 9.39 -3.21 10.52
C TRP A 39 8.84 -2.59 11.81
N GLN A 40 8.47 -1.31 11.73
CA GLN A 40 7.86 -0.51 12.78
C GLN A 40 6.98 0.57 12.14
N ALA A 41 6.28 1.35 12.97
CA ALA A 41 5.49 2.48 12.49
C ALA A 41 6.35 3.43 11.62
N GLY A 42 5.81 3.85 10.48
CA GLY A 42 6.54 4.73 9.59
C GLY A 42 5.93 4.88 8.21
N THR A 43 6.74 5.43 7.30
CA THR A 43 6.33 5.80 5.93
C THR A 43 7.33 5.28 4.90
N VAL A 44 6.81 4.73 3.80
CA VAL A 44 7.54 4.30 2.61
C VAL A 44 6.82 4.88 1.38
N GLY A 45 7.42 5.90 0.76
CA GLY A 45 6.76 6.66 -0.31
C GLY A 45 5.45 7.30 0.16
N SER A 46 4.34 7.00 -0.50
CA SER A 46 2.99 7.48 -0.15
C SER A 46 2.24 6.57 0.82
N ILE A 47 2.84 5.48 1.27
CA ILE A 47 2.21 4.52 2.19
C ILE A 47 2.80 4.71 3.58
N SER A 48 1.93 4.87 4.59
CA SER A 48 2.33 4.79 5.99
C SER A 48 1.59 3.66 6.69
N ALA A 49 2.24 3.03 7.67
CA ALA A 49 1.60 2.07 8.58
C ALA A 49 1.87 2.45 10.03
N ASP A 50 0.92 2.20 10.92
CA ASP A 50 1.02 2.50 12.36
C ASP A 50 1.87 1.47 13.13
N ARG A 51 2.24 0.36 12.49
CA ARG A 51 3.00 -0.76 13.06
C ARG A 51 3.60 -1.63 11.96
N ALA A 52 4.16 -2.78 12.36
CA ALA A 52 4.63 -3.79 11.43
C ALA A 52 3.50 -4.25 10.48
N ALA A 53 3.77 -4.22 9.18
CA ALA A 53 2.79 -4.55 8.14
C ALA A 53 3.48 -4.87 6.81
N CYS A 54 2.86 -5.74 6.02
CA CYS A 54 3.17 -5.89 4.60
C CYS A 54 2.03 -5.25 3.81
N VAL A 55 2.35 -4.29 2.96
CA VAL A 55 1.34 -3.48 2.25
C VAL A 55 1.65 -3.47 0.76
N MET A 56 0.64 -3.72 -0.07
CA MET A 56 0.68 -3.42 -1.49
C MET A 56 -0.52 -2.54 -1.85
N PHE A 57 -0.25 -1.45 -2.55
CA PHE A 57 -1.28 -0.55 -3.05
C PHE A 57 -1.12 -0.40 -4.56
N ASN A 58 -2.22 -0.54 -5.29
CA ASN A 58 -2.29 -0.23 -6.71
C ASN A 58 -3.50 0.64 -6.97
N GLY A 59 -3.29 1.89 -7.39
CA GLY A 59 -4.40 2.82 -7.54
C GLY A 59 -4.03 4.17 -8.15
N ASN A 60 -5.04 5.02 -8.22
CA ASN A 60 -4.98 6.41 -8.64
C ASN A 60 -5.96 7.23 -7.79
N PRO A 61 -6.02 8.57 -7.91
CA PRO A 61 -6.87 9.37 -7.02
C PRO A 61 -8.38 9.06 -7.05
N GLY A 62 -8.90 8.32 -8.03
CA GLY A 62 -10.31 7.93 -8.17
C GLY A 62 -10.64 6.51 -7.67
N GLN A 63 -9.75 5.53 -7.86
CA GLN A 63 -9.94 4.15 -7.38
C GLN A 63 -8.61 3.45 -7.09
N GLY A 64 -8.63 2.41 -6.25
CA GLY A 64 -7.46 1.58 -5.98
C GLY A 64 -7.79 0.30 -5.24
N THR A 65 -6.80 -0.58 -5.16
CA THR A 65 -6.83 -1.80 -4.35
C THR A 65 -5.70 -1.73 -3.34
N LEU A 66 -6.01 -2.01 -2.08
CA LEU A 66 -5.08 -2.08 -0.98
C LEU A 66 -5.06 -3.51 -0.43
N ALA A 67 -3.90 -4.15 -0.43
CA ALA A 67 -3.66 -5.45 0.17
C ALA A 67 -2.76 -5.27 1.40
N VAL A 68 -3.17 -5.80 2.56
CA VAL A 68 -2.44 -5.67 3.82
C VAL A 68 -2.39 -7.01 4.54
N SER A 69 -1.22 -7.38 5.06
CA SER A 69 -1.09 -8.41 6.08
C SER A 69 -0.33 -7.89 7.31
N GLU A 70 -0.64 -8.49 8.45
CA GLU A 70 0.02 -8.22 9.73
C GLU A 70 0.93 -9.41 10.06
N PRO A 71 2.25 -9.29 9.86
CA PRO A 71 3.15 -10.44 9.85
C PRO A 71 3.47 -10.97 11.25
N THR A 72 3.26 -10.19 12.32
CA THR A 72 3.54 -10.61 13.70
C THR A 72 2.46 -11.53 14.26
N GLN A 73 1.27 -11.54 13.64
CA GLN A 73 0.11 -12.33 14.04
C GLN A 73 -0.41 -12.00 15.45
N GLY A 74 0.03 -10.86 15.99
CA GLY A 74 -0.22 -10.45 17.38
C GLY A 74 -1.04 -9.17 17.49
N ALA A 75 -1.28 -8.44 16.40
CA ALA A 75 -2.08 -7.22 16.44
C ALA A 75 -3.54 -7.49 16.04
N GLU A 76 -4.46 -6.86 16.77
CA GLU A 76 -5.90 -6.90 16.48
C GLU A 76 -6.28 -6.12 15.22
N SER A 77 -5.49 -5.09 14.89
CA SER A 77 -5.68 -4.26 13.71
C SER A 77 -4.39 -3.57 13.26
N VAL A 78 -4.35 -3.18 11.98
CA VAL A 78 -3.33 -2.31 11.37
C VAL A 78 -4.03 -1.12 10.70
N SER A 79 -3.48 0.08 10.86
CA SER A 79 -3.92 1.26 10.11
C SER A 79 -2.90 1.64 9.05
N VAL A 80 -3.36 1.80 7.81
CA VAL A 80 -2.56 2.21 6.66
C VAL A 80 -3.07 3.55 6.13
N THR A 81 -2.17 4.52 6.01
CA THR A 81 -2.46 5.81 5.37
C THR A 81 -1.93 5.83 3.96
N LEU A 82 -2.76 6.27 3.01
CA LEU A 82 -2.43 6.43 1.59
C LEU A 82 -2.39 7.92 1.25
N ALA A 83 -1.20 8.53 1.33
CA ALA A 83 -1.00 9.95 1.10
C ALA A 83 -1.44 10.38 -0.31
N GLY A 84 -2.08 11.54 -0.42
CA GLY A 84 -2.55 12.10 -1.70
C GLY A 84 -3.80 11.43 -2.29
N THR A 85 -4.37 10.44 -1.61
CA THR A 85 -5.65 9.83 -1.98
C THR A 85 -6.78 10.38 -1.12
N LYS A 86 -8.01 10.40 -1.66
CA LYS A 86 -9.22 10.89 -0.96
C LYS A 86 -10.39 9.94 -1.19
N TYR A 87 -10.17 8.65 -0.96
CA TYR A 87 -11.22 7.65 -1.13
C TYR A 87 -12.31 7.87 -0.07
N ARG A 88 -13.56 7.55 -0.41
CA ARG A 88 -14.71 7.71 0.50
C ARG A 88 -15.52 6.44 0.68
N ARG A 89 -15.20 5.39 -0.08
CA ARG A 89 -15.95 4.13 -0.06
C ARG A 89 -15.01 2.94 -0.18
N ILE A 90 -15.34 1.90 0.57
CA ILE A 90 -14.86 0.54 0.33
C ILE A 90 -15.82 -0.10 -0.68
N THR A 91 -15.29 -0.62 -1.78
CA THR A 91 -16.07 -1.23 -2.87
C THR A 91 -15.98 -2.75 -2.89
N SER A 92 -14.97 -3.34 -2.26
CA SER A 92 -14.81 -4.78 -2.08
C SER A 92 -13.95 -5.08 -0.85
N GLY A 93 -14.01 -6.32 -0.38
CA GLY A 93 -13.36 -6.75 0.86
C GLY A 93 -14.22 -6.50 2.09
N SER A 94 -13.79 -7.04 3.22
CA SER A 94 -14.48 -6.94 4.51
C SER A 94 -13.48 -6.82 5.65
N GLY A 95 -13.93 -6.42 6.83
CA GLY A 95 -13.06 -6.30 8.00
C GLY A 95 -12.15 -5.07 7.98
N ALA A 96 -12.53 -4.03 7.22
CA ALA A 96 -11.83 -2.76 7.22
C ALA A 96 -12.79 -1.58 7.37
N THR A 97 -12.30 -0.51 7.97
CA THR A 97 -12.96 0.81 7.99
C THR A 97 -12.12 1.82 7.22
N LEU A 98 -12.78 2.87 6.74
CA LEU A 98 -12.15 3.93 5.97
C LEU A 98 -12.50 5.29 6.56
N THR A 99 -11.48 6.12 6.75
CA THR A 99 -11.60 7.52 7.18
C THR A 99 -10.65 8.41 6.38
N LEU A 100 -10.72 9.72 6.62
CA LEU A 100 -9.71 10.66 6.16
C LEU A 100 -8.98 11.23 7.38
N ASP A 101 -7.66 11.40 7.27
CA ASP A 101 -6.88 12.12 8.28
C ASP A 101 -7.12 13.65 8.19
N ALA A 102 -6.47 14.41 9.08
CA ALA A 102 -6.60 15.87 9.12
C ALA A 102 -6.08 16.57 7.85
N GLN A 103 -5.20 15.92 7.09
CA GLN A 103 -4.65 16.39 5.82
C GLN A 103 -5.52 15.93 4.63
N GLY A 104 -6.56 15.15 4.89
CA GLY A 104 -7.48 14.61 3.90
C GLY A 104 -6.93 13.40 3.16
N ASN A 105 -5.89 12.72 3.67
CA ASN A 105 -5.42 11.45 3.11
C ASN A 105 -6.34 10.31 3.54
N THR A 106 -6.45 9.27 2.71
CA THR A 106 -7.20 8.06 3.07
C THR A 106 -6.48 7.28 4.15
N VAL A 107 -7.19 6.93 5.21
CA VAL A 107 -6.75 5.98 6.24
C VAL A 107 -7.66 4.75 6.18
N VAL A 108 -7.06 3.57 6.04
CA VAL A 108 -7.76 2.29 6.08
C VAL A 108 -7.30 1.54 7.32
N THR A 109 -8.22 1.23 8.23
CA THR A 109 -7.95 0.39 9.40
C THR A 109 -8.49 -1.01 9.12
N ILE A 110 -7.60 -2.00 9.10
CA ILE A 110 -7.91 -3.40 8.82
C ILE A 110 -7.88 -4.18 10.13
N ARG A 111 -8.94 -4.96 10.41
CA ARG A 111 -8.97 -5.94 11.51
C ARG A 111 -8.13 -7.15 11.12
N THR A 112 -7.14 -7.49 11.94
CA THR A 112 -6.15 -8.54 11.66
C THR A 112 -6.19 -9.69 12.67
N ALA A 113 -7.00 -9.56 13.73
CA ALA A 113 -7.23 -10.59 14.74
C ALA A 113 -7.59 -11.94 14.11
N GLY A 114 -6.82 -12.98 14.44
CA GLY A 114 -7.07 -14.35 13.99
C GLY A 114 -6.76 -14.62 12.51
N LEU A 115 -6.18 -13.67 11.77
CA LEU A 115 -5.85 -13.87 10.35
C LEU A 115 -4.54 -14.63 10.12
N LEU A 116 -3.71 -14.82 11.15
CA LEU A 116 -2.48 -15.62 11.10
C LEU A 116 -1.54 -15.21 9.95
N GLY A 117 -1.40 -13.90 9.71
CA GLY A 117 -0.58 -13.35 8.62
C GLY A 117 -1.22 -13.38 7.24
N SER A 118 -2.48 -13.81 7.12
CA SER A 118 -3.23 -13.78 5.87
C SER A 118 -3.45 -12.35 5.36
N THR A 119 -3.43 -12.19 4.04
CA THR A 119 -3.69 -10.90 3.39
C THR A 119 -5.18 -10.58 3.36
N VAL A 120 -5.51 -9.34 3.71
CA VAL A 120 -6.80 -8.73 3.46
C VAL A 120 -6.69 -7.80 2.26
N GLU A 121 -7.56 -7.97 1.27
CA GLU A 121 -7.64 -7.11 0.09
C GLU A 121 -8.90 -6.24 0.14
N ILE A 122 -8.72 -4.93 -0.02
CA ILE A 122 -9.76 -3.91 0.09
C ILE A 122 -9.81 -3.09 -1.21
N GLY A 123 -10.96 -3.04 -1.86
CA GLY A 123 -11.25 -2.15 -2.98
C GLY A 123 -11.67 -0.77 -2.48
N LEU A 124 -11.14 0.29 -3.10
CA LEU A 124 -11.31 1.68 -2.69
C LEU A 124 -11.81 2.54 -3.85
N HIS A 125 -12.72 3.47 -3.57
CA HIS A 125 -13.23 4.44 -4.54
C HIS A 125 -13.46 5.81 -3.91
N ARG A 126 -13.23 6.88 -4.68
CA ARG A 126 -13.51 8.27 -4.29
C ARG A 126 -15.01 8.53 -4.10
#